data_AF-A0A077WD01-F1
#
_entry.id   AF-A0A077WD01-F1
#
_cell.length_a   1.000
_cell.length_b   1.000
_cell.length_c   1.000
_cell.angle_alpha   90.00
_cell.angle_beta   90.00
_cell.angle_gamma   90.00
#
_symmetry.space_group_name_H-M   'P 1'
#
loop_
_entity.id
_entity.type
_entity.pdbx_description
1 polymer ?
#
loop_
_entity_poly.entity_id
_entity_poly.type
_entity_poly.pdbx_seq_one_letter_code
_entity_poly.pdbx_strand_id
1 'polypeptide(L)'
;MASNNAAPSSEHVTLVAPILQKLIDGVVLETLDQATGDDVFDDSPYERVLCAAWDVCTVADYAHAIESTSDFHRVFLKIITMTKRPRTRELAMGALANMACHWEQVGIRLLDDLDVLRLCRSILWNENDARVLLETTRLLNTMLVHSSSEQIVIEHENLTLFFEPQPMSPLVFHQYTQIICNTLHAELLLKALEFATRAVVYINAITHSLIQRQDRDKYIVKQDTLALMNWGAERLDEEGRGVGIGMGFNRLVAKNVMHLLWALTAYGLVSPSECAQGLGQSMCRLVSYIQEERDEYEDEDDDIQNLAEALNTKLSMS
;
A
#
# COMPACT_ATOMS: atom_id res chain seq x y z
N MET A 1 -12.78 15.85 18.55
CA MET A 1 -12.01 17.01 18.06
C MET A 1 -12.84 17.65 16.95
N ALA A 2 -13.11 18.95 17.03
CA ALA A 2 -13.89 19.64 16.00
C ALA A 2 -13.05 19.73 14.73
N SER A 3 -13.46 19.07 13.65
CA SER A 3 -12.84 19.25 12.34
C SER A 3 -13.10 20.67 11.88
N ASN A 4 -12.04 21.43 11.67
CA ASN A 4 -12.11 22.72 11.00
C ASN A 4 -12.31 22.45 9.50
N ASN A 5 -13.52 22.06 9.11
CA ASN A 5 -13.96 22.04 7.70
C ASN A 5 -14.18 23.48 7.22
N ALA A 6 -13.13 24.28 7.22
CA ALA A 6 -13.16 25.58 6.58
C ALA A 6 -13.34 25.36 5.06
N ALA A 7 -14.22 26.15 4.44
CA ALA A 7 -14.35 26.15 2.99
C ALA A 7 -13.00 26.52 2.34
N PRO A 8 -12.61 25.90 1.22
CA PRO A 8 -11.37 26.24 0.54
C PRO A 8 -11.37 27.72 0.14
N SER A 9 -10.18 28.34 0.15
CA SER A 9 -10.05 29.74 -0.27
C SER A 9 -10.44 29.89 -1.75
N SER A 10 -11.08 31.00 -2.10
CA SER A 10 -11.46 31.31 -3.49
C SER A 10 -10.23 31.37 -4.41
N GLU A 11 -9.05 31.70 -3.87
CA GLU A 11 -7.79 31.74 -4.60
C GLU A 11 -7.32 30.34 -4.98
N HIS A 12 -7.38 29.38 -4.05
CA HIS A 12 -6.96 28.00 -4.30
C HIS A 12 -7.85 27.33 -5.36
N VAL A 13 -9.16 27.55 -5.30
CA VAL A 13 -10.12 27.05 -6.30
C VAL A 13 -9.80 27.62 -7.69
N THR A 14 -9.52 28.93 -7.76
CA THR A 14 -9.18 29.60 -9.03
C THR A 14 -7.89 29.05 -9.64
N LEU A 15 -6.90 28.69 -8.81
CA LEU A 15 -5.63 28.15 -9.27
C LEU A 15 -5.78 26.75 -9.88
N VAL A 16 -6.58 25.87 -9.25
CA VAL A 16 -6.74 24.47 -9.71
C VAL A 16 -7.78 24.32 -10.82
N ALA A 17 -8.74 25.24 -10.95
CA ALA A 17 -9.83 25.15 -11.92
C ALA A 17 -9.40 24.86 -13.37
N PRO A 18 -8.32 25.45 -13.92
CA PRO A 18 -7.87 25.15 -15.29
C PRO A 18 -7.40 23.71 -15.47
N ILE A 19 -6.81 23.10 -14.43
CA ILE A 19 -6.40 21.69 -14.44
C ILE A 19 -7.65 20.82 -14.44
N LEU A 20 -8.58 21.09 -13.52
CA LEU A 20 -9.82 20.33 -13.37
C LEU A 20 -10.67 20.35 -14.63
N GLN A 21 -10.81 21.52 -15.26
CA GLN A 21 -11.57 21.65 -16.49
C GLN A 21 -10.98 20.80 -17.61
N LYS A 22 -9.65 20.80 -17.80
CA LYS A 22 -9.00 19.98 -18.83
C LYS A 22 -9.17 18.48 -18.59
N LEU A 23 -9.14 18.05 -17.34
CA LEU A 23 -9.39 16.65 -16.98
C LEU A 23 -10.85 16.26 -17.27
N ILE A 24 -11.81 17.11 -16.90
CA ILE A 24 -13.23 16.89 -17.23
C ILE A 24 -13.42 16.84 -18.74
N ASP A 25 -12.86 17.79 -19.48
CA ASP A 25 -13.00 17.85 -20.93
C ASP A 25 -12.45 16.57 -21.58
N GLY A 26 -11.31 16.06 -21.12
CA GLY A 26 -10.75 14.80 -21.65
C GLY A 26 -11.62 13.57 -21.36
N VAL A 27 -12.32 13.54 -20.22
CA VAL A 27 -13.30 12.49 -19.92
C VAL A 27 -14.55 12.63 -20.77
N VAL A 28 -15.13 13.83 -20.85
CA VAL A 28 -16.39 14.11 -21.57
C VAL A 28 -16.24 13.93 -23.07
N LEU A 29 -15.10 14.33 -23.63
CA LEU A 29 -14.80 14.21 -25.05
C LEU A 29 -14.14 12.87 -25.41
N GLU A 30 -13.94 11.97 -24.42
CA GLU A 30 -13.29 10.66 -24.56
C GLU A 30 -11.90 10.73 -25.23
N THR A 31 -11.13 11.77 -24.92
CA THR A 31 -9.81 12.02 -25.54
C THR A 31 -8.63 11.58 -24.69
N LEU A 32 -8.87 10.82 -23.61
CA LEU A 32 -7.85 10.39 -22.63
C LEU A 32 -6.63 9.73 -23.28
N ASP A 33 -6.89 8.84 -24.25
CA ASP A 33 -5.86 8.02 -24.90
C ASP A 33 -5.44 8.57 -26.27
N GLN A 34 -5.87 9.78 -26.64
CA GLN A 34 -5.47 10.39 -27.91
C GLN A 34 -3.99 10.78 -27.86
N ALA A 35 -3.14 9.90 -28.40
CA ALA A 35 -1.73 10.19 -28.58
C ALA A 35 -1.55 11.27 -29.66
N THR A 36 -0.80 12.33 -29.34
CA THR A 36 -0.48 13.41 -30.28
C THR A 36 0.99 13.39 -30.73
N GLY A 37 1.75 12.34 -30.41
CA GLY A 37 3.18 12.22 -30.72
C GLY A 37 3.54 10.84 -31.26
N ASP A 38 4.54 10.81 -32.16
CA ASP A 38 5.09 9.58 -32.75
C ASP A 38 5.95 8.79 -31.74
N ASP A 39 6.31 9.39 -30.60
CA ASP A 39 7.07 8.74 -29.54
C ASP A 39 6.14 8.19 -28.45
N VAL A 40 6.16 6.86 -28.29
CA VAL A 40 5.37 6.11 -27.30
C VAL A 40 5.85 6.38 -25.87
N PHE A 41 7.07 6.92 -25.70
CA PHE A 41 7.67 7.18 -24.39
C PHE A 41 7.37 8.57 -23.82
N ASP A 42 6.85 9.50 -24.62
CA ASP A 42 6.52 10.86 -24.15
C ASP A 42 5.12 10.94 -23.53
N ASP A 43 5.01 11.68 -22.43
CA ASP A 43 3.72 12.00 -21.80
C ASP A 43 2.86 12.79 -22.79
N SER A 44 1.65 12.30 -23.05
CA SER A 44 0.63 12.98 -23.87
C SER A 44 0.22 14.32 -23.25
N PRO A 45 -0.41 15.24 -24.01
CA PRO A 45 -0.94 16.48 -23.44
C PRO A 45 -1.86 16.24 -22.25
N TYR A 46 -2.64 15.15 -22.27
CA TYR A 46 -3.52 14.77 -21.17
C TYR A 46 -2.74 14.27 -19.95
N GLU A 47 -1.74 13.40 -20.15
CA GLU A 47 -0.85 12.93 -19.08
C GLU A 47 -0.09 14.08 -18.42
N ARG A 48 0.36 15.09 -19.17
CA ARG A 48 0.97 16.29 -18.58
C ARG A 48 0.02 17.08 -17.67
N VAL A 49 -1.28 17.12 -17.99
CA VAL A 49 -2.29 17.72 -17.10
C VAL A 49 -2.47 16.86 -15.85
N LEU A 50 -2.46 15.53 -15.98
CA LEU A 50 -2.49 14.62 -14.84
C LEU A 50 -1.24 14.72 -13.95
N CYS A 51 -0.04 14.92 -14.53
CA CYS A 51 1.17 15.20 -13.75
C CYS A 51 1.00 16.49 -12.92
N ALA A 52 0.48 17.55 -13.53
CA ALA A 52 0.18 18.78 -12.79
C ALA A 52 -0.87 18.54 -11.69
N ALA A 53 -1.89 17.72 -11.95
CA ALA A 53 -2.89 17.33 -10.96
C ALA A 53 -2.26 16.54 -9.79
N TRP A 54 -1.39 15.57 -10.10
CA TRP A 54 -0.63 14.81 -9.11
C TRP A 54 0.17 15.73 -8.18
N ASP A 55 0.92 16.67 -8.76
CA ASP A 55 1.76 17.60 -8.02
C ASP A 55 0.94 18.48 -7.09
N VAL A 56 -0.16 19.09 -7.57
CA VAL A 56 -1.00 19.94 -6.71
C VAL A 56 -1.69 19.15 -5.61
N CYS A 57 -2.01 17.88 -5.83
CA CYS A 57 -2.62 17.02 -4.81
C CYS A 57 -1.68 16.73 -3.63
N THR A 58 -0.37 16.99 -3.75
CA THR A 58 0.57 16.90 -2.61
C THR A 58 0.34 17.99 -1.55
N VAL A 59 -0.35 19.09 -1.90
CA VAL A 59 -0.61 20.22 -1.02
C VAL A 59 -2.04 20.16 -0.49
N ALA A 60 -2.19 20.16 0.84
CA ALA A 60 -3.48 19.97 1.51
C ALA A 60 -4.57 20.94 1.05
N ASP A 61 -4.21 22.23 0.94
CA ASP A 61 -5.11 23.29 0.53
C ASP A 61 -5.66 23.12 -0.90
N TYR A 62 -4.82 22.63 -1.82
CA TYR A 62 -5.22 22.36 -3.19
C TYR A 62 -6.02 21.06 -3.30
N ALA A 63 -5.60 19.99 -2.62
CA ALA A 63 -6.37 18.75 -2.56
C ALA A 63 -7.79 18.98 -2.01
N HIS A 64 -7.91 19.77 -0.94
CA HIS A 64 -9.21 20.18 -0.38
C HIS A 64 -10.03 21.04 -1.35
N ALA A 65 -9.41 21.98 -2.05
CA ALA A 65 -10.08 22.79 -3.07
C ALA A 65 -10.60 21.95 -4.25
N ILE A 66 -9.79 21.00 -4.72
CA ILE A 66 -10.15 20.06 -5.79
C ILE A 66 -11.36 19.24 -5.35
N GLU A 67 -11.29 18.62 -4.18
CA GLU A 67 -12.32 17.72 -3.68
C GLU A 67 -13.62 18.46 -3.34
N SER A 68 -13.53 19.66 -2.78
CA SER A 68 -14.70 20.48 -2.40
C SER A 68 -15.47 21.07 -3.59
N THR A 69 -14.91 21.05 -4.80
CA THR A 69 -15.56 21.66 -5.97
C THR A 69 -16.72 20.79 -6.50
N SER A 70 -16.50 19.47 -6.64
CA SER A 70 -17.49 18.54 -7.24
C SER A 70 -17.23 17.06 -6.91
N ASP A 71 -16.71 16.72 -5.71
CA ASP A 71 -16.29 15.34 -5.40
C ASP A 71 -15.33 14.80 -6.48
N PHE A 72 -14.30 15.58 -6.78
CA PHE A 72 -13.50 15.43 -8.00
C PHE A 72 -12.74 14.10 -8.07
N HIS A 73 -12.55 13.41 -6.94
CA HIS A 73 -12.07 12.02 -6.95
C HIS A 73 -12.84 11.13 -7.94
N ARG A 74 -14.15 11.33 -8.12
CA ARG A 74 -14.97 10.59 -9.09
C ARG A 74 -14.49 10.73 -10.53
N VAL A 75 -13.94 11.90 -10.88
CA VAL A 75 -13.34 12.13 -12.20
C VAL A 75 -12.09 11.27 -12.35
N PHE A 76 -11.23 11.19 -11.33
CA PHE A 76 -10.08 10.28 -11.36
C PHE A 76 -10.51 8.81 -11.50
N LEU A 77 -11.52 8.35 -10.75
CA LEU A 77 -12.07 7.00 -10.89
C LEU A 77 -12.52 6.72 -12.33
N LYS A 78 -13.19 7.70 -12.96
CA LYS A 78 -13.63 7.61 -14.36
C LYS A 78 -12.45 7.55 -15.33
N ILE A 79 -11.41 8.35 -15.12
CA ILE A 79 -10.18 8.31 -15.93
C ILE A 79 -9.53 6.93 -15.85
N ILE A 80 -9.34 6.40 -14.64
CA ILE A 80 -8.69 5.11 -14.37
C ILE A 80 -9.41 3.95 -15.07
N THR A 81 -10.75 3.98 -15.05
CA THR A 81 -11.60 2.93 -15.63
C THR A 81 -11.76 3.04 -17.14
N MET A 82 -11.60 4.24 -17.73
CA MET A 82 -11.73 4.45 -19.17
C MET A 82 -10.42 4.27 -19.94
N THR A 83 -9.29 4.72 -19.37
CA THR A 83 -8.01 4.71 -20.08
C THR A 83 -7.50 3.30 -20.30
N LYS A 84 -6.87 3.07 -21.45
CA LYS A 84 -6.08 1.88 -21.75
C LYS A 84 -4.59 2.08 -21.48
N ARG A 85 -4.13 3.32 -21.31
CA ARG A 85 -2.71 3.67 -21.09
C ARG A 85 -2.34 3.48 -19.60
N PRO A 86 -1.37 2.60 -19.28
CA PRO A 86 -0.91 2.43 -17.90
C PRO A 86 -0.40 3.72 -17.27
N ARG A 87 0.28 4.58 -18.04
CA ARG A 87 0.79 5.87 -17.57
C ARG A 87 -0.33 6.84 -17.16
N THR A 88 -1.40 6.94 -17.96
CA THR A 88 -2.58 7.75 -17.59
C THR A 88 -3.25 7.19 -16.33
N ARG A 89 -3.32 5.86 -16.19
CA ARG A 89 -3.87 5.19 -15.01
C ARG A 89 -3.03 5.43 -13.76
N GLU A 90 -1.72 5.28 -13.88
CA GLU A 90 -0.72 5.57 -12.84
C GLU A 90 -0.92 6.99 -12.33
N LEU A 91 -0.93 7.97 -13.24
CA LEU A 91 -1.01 9.38 -12.86
C LEU A 91 -2.30 9.73 -12.14
N ALA A 92 -3.43 9.18 -12.58
CA ALA A 92 -4.71 9.37 -11.91
C ALA A 92 -4.77 8.67 -10.54
N MET A 93 -4.20 7.45 -10.42
CA MET A 93 -4.11 6.75 -9.14
C MET A 93 -3.21 7.48 -8.14
N GLY A 94 -2.07 8.02 -8.57
CA GLY A 94 -1.17 8.76 -7.68
C GLY A 94 -1.74 10.10 -7.24
N ALA A 95 -2.52 10.78 -8.08
CA ALA A 95 -3.29 11.95 -7.64
C ALA A 95 -4.27 11.59 -6.50
N LEU A 96 -5.02 10.49 -6.63
CA LEU A 96 -5.88 9.98 -5.55
C LEU A 96 -5.10 9.61 -4.29
N ALA A 97 -3.95 8.93 -4.45
CA ALA A 97 -3.09 8.56 -3.33
C ALA A 97 -2.58 9.80 -2.56
N ASN A 98 -2.15 10.84 -3.27
CA ASN A 98 -1.73 12.11 -2.66
C ASN A 98 -2.88 12.83 -1.96
N MET A 99 -4.07 12.85 -2.57
CA MET A 99 -5.27 13.42 -1.94
C MET A 99 -5.60 12.71 -0.63
N ALA A 100 -5.48 11.38 -0.58
CA ALA A 100 -5.77 10.60 0.62
C ALA A 100 -4.84 10.92 1.80
N CYS A 101 -3.61 11.36 1.55
CA CYS A 101 -2.66 11.75 2.59
C CYS A 101 -3.16 12.93 3.44
N HIS A 102 -4.05 13.75 2.91
CA HIS A 102 -4.71 14.83 3.64
C HIS A 102 -5.94 14.30 4.36
N TRP A 103 -5.70 13.47 5.38
CA TRP A 103 -6.70 12.60 5.99
C TRP A 103 -7.96 13.33 6.48
N GLU A 104 -7.77 14.42 7.22
CA GLU A 104 -8.87 15.16 7.85
C GLU A 104 -9.75 15.88 6.83
N GLN A 105 -9.17 16.34 5.71
CA GLN A 105 -9.86 17.13 4.68
C GLN A 105 -10.47 16.25 3.59
N VAL A 106 -9.74 15.21 3.16
CA VAL A 106 -10.07 14.44 1.95
C VAL A 106 -10.04 12.94 2.20
N GLY A 107 -9.05 12.42 2.94
CA GLY A 107 -8.85 10.97 3.09
C GLY A 107 -10.05 10.21 3.64
N ILE A 108 -10.75 10.75 4.64
CA ILE A 108 -11.99 10.15 5.18
C ILE A 108 -13.06 10.02 4.10
N ARG A 109 -13.25 11.05 3.26
CA ARG A 109 -14.23 11.02 2.17
C ARG A 109 -13.91 9.96 1.14
N LEU A 110 -12.62 9.79 0.80
CA LEU A 110 -12.18 8.72 -0.11
C LEU A 110 -12.40 7.33 0.49
N LEU A 111 -12.22 7.16 1.80
CA LEU A 111 -12.50 5.90 2.49
C LEU A 111 -14.01 5.60 2.54
N ASP A 112 -14.84 6.61 2.74
CA ASP A 112 -16.30 6.51 2.77
C ASP A 112 -16.92 6.25 1.38
N ASP A 113 -16.14 6.43 0.30
CA ASP A 113 -16.53 6.03 -1.04
C ASP A 113 -16.14 4.58 -1.36
N LEU A 114 -17.11 3.67 -1.25
CA LEU A 114 -16.92 2.25 -1.56
C LEU A 114 -16.43 2.00 -2.99
N ASP A 115 -16.73 2.89 -3.94
CA ASP A 115 -16.28 2.71 -5.33
C ASP A 115 -14.76 2.92 -5.47
N VAL A 116 -14.12 3.72 -4.62
CA VAL A 116 -12.64 3.83 -4.53
C VAL A 116 -12.03 2.48 -4.17
N LEU A 117 -12.57 1.81 -3.15
CA LEU A 117 -12.06 0.52 -2.69
C LEU A 117 -12.36 -0.61 -3.67
N ARG A 118 -13.53 -0.59 -4.32
CA ARG A 118 -13.86 -1.52 -5.41
C ARG A 118 -12.92 -1.37 -6.59
N LEU A 119 -12.59 -0.12 -6.95
CA LEU A 119 -11.61 0.16 -8.00
C LEU A 119 -10.22 -0.38 -7.61
N CYS A 120 -9.76 -0.12 -6.38
CA CYS A 120 -8.49 -0.67 -5.89
C CYS A 120 -8.47 -2.20 -5.98
N ARG A 121 -9.55 -2.87 -5.59
CA ARG A 121 -9.66 -4.33 -5.71
C ARG A 121 -9.62 -4.80 -7.16
N SER A 122 -10.30 -4.09 -8.06
CA SER A 122 -10.28 -4.38 -9.49
C SER A 122 -8.88 -4.22 -10.09
N ILE A 123 -8.12 -3.19 -9.67
CA ILE A 123 -6.74 -2.97 -10.10
C ILE A 123 -5.85 -4.10 -9.59
N LEU A 124 -5.92 -4.43 -8.29
CA LEU A 124 -5.10 -5.49 -7.69
C LEU A 124 -5.24 -6.83 -8.41
N TRP A 125 -6.41 -7.13 -8.97
CA TRP A 125 -6.61 -8.37 -9.73
C TRP A 125 -6.20 -8.25 -11.20
N ASN A 126 -6.51 -7.13 -11.87
CA ASN A 126 -6.41 -7.06 -13.34
C ASN A 126 -5.16 -6.34 -13.87
N GLU A 127 -4.41 -5.65 -13.01
CA GLU A 127 -3.27 -4.82 -13.40
C GLU A 127 -1.94 -5.54 -13.23
N ASN A 128 -1.03 -5.32 -14.18
CA ASN A 128 0.36 -5.82 -14.13
C ASN A 128 1.40 -4.69 -14.15
N ASP A 129 1.03 -3.44 -14.45
CA ASP A 129 1.94 -2.31 -14.37
C ASP A 129 2.29 -2.00 -12.90
N ALA A 130 3.57 -2.13 -12.56
CA ALA A 130 4.06 -1.97 -11.20
C ALA A 130 3.84 -0.56 -10.64
N ARG A 131 3.81 0.49 -11.48
CA ARG A 131 3.61 1.87 -11.03
C ARG A 131 2.14 2.11 -10.66
N VAL A 132 1.21 1.54 -11.42
CA VAL A 132 -0.22 1.57 -11.06
C VAL A 132 -0.47 0.81 -9.75
N LEU A 133 0.13 -0.37 -9.59
CA LEU A 133 0.03 -1.16 -8.35
C LEU A 133 0.68 -0.43 -7.15
N LEU A 134 1.78 0.30 -7.39
CA LEU A 134 2.45 1.11 -6.37
C LEU A 134 1.52 2.21 -5.85
N GLU A 135 0.93 3.01 -6.74
CA GLU A 135 0.02 4.09 -6.31
C GLU A 135 -1.27 3.56 -5.66
N THR A 136 -1.78 2.43 -6.15
CA THR A 136 -2.90 1.72 -5.50
C THR A 136 -2.52 1.30 -4.07
N THR A 137 -1.31 0.77 -3.90
CA THR A 137 -0.81 0.35 -2.59
C THR A 137 -0.51 1.52 -1.67
N ARG A 138 -0.05 2.67 -2.20
CA ARG A 138 0.12 3.91 -1.43
C ARG A 138 -1.22 4.40 -0.89
N LEU A 139 -2.25 4.50 -1.74
CA LEU A 139 -3.60 4.87 -1.34
C LEU A 139 -4.15 3.97 -0.22
N LEU A 140 -4.07 2.65 -0.40
CA LEU A 140 -4.55 1.68 0.57
C LEU A 140 -3.76 1.70 1.89
N ASN A 141 -2.44 1.91 1.83
CA ASN A 141 -1.63 2.07 3.04
C ASN A 141 -2.06 3.29 3.84
N THR A 142 -2.35 4.43 3.19
CA THR A 142 -2.85 5.62 3.88
C THR A 142 -4.14 5.32 4.64
N MET A 143 -5.08 4.62 4.01
CA MET A 143 -6.34 4.21 4.66
C MET A 143 -6.09 3.30 5.87
N LEU A 144 -5.18 2.33 5.75
CA LEU A 144 -4.85 1.41 6.85
C LEU A 144 -4.11 2.09 8.01
N VAL A 145 -3.17 3.01 7.71
CA VAL A 145 -2.43 3.78 8.71
C VAL A 145 -3.41 4.58 9.57
N HIS A 146 -4.37 5.25 8.95
CA HIS A 146 -5.36 6.02 9.71
C HIS A 146 -6.46 5.17 10.35
N SER A 147 -6.56 3.89 9.98
CA SER A 147 -7.43 2.91 10.63
C SER A 147 -6.73 2.14 11.75
N SER A 148 -5.41 2.30 11.93
CA SER A 148 -4.61 1.54 12.90
C SER A 148 -3.52 2.44 13.52
N SER A 149 -3.76 2.97 14.72
CA SER A 149 -2.81 3.85 15.43
C SER A 149 -2.42 3.25 16.78
N GLU A 150 -1.11 3.08 17.01
CA GLU A 150 -0.45 2.88 18.32
C GLU A 150 -1.21 2.04 19.37
N GLN A 151 -1.86 0.94 18.95
CA GLN A 151 -2.62 -0.08 19.73
C GLN A 151 -4.15 -0.07 19.55
N ILE A 152 -4.73 0.90 18.87
CA ILE A 152 -6.17 0.96 18.60
C ILE A 152 -6.41 0.81 17.09
N VAL A 153 -7.24 -0.18 16.75
CA VAL A 153 -7.79 -0.31 15.39
C VAL A 153 -9.18 0.31 15.39
N ILE A 154 -9.38 1.22 14.45
CA ILE A 154 -10.68 1.83 14.16
C ILE A 154 -11.28 1.05 13.00
N GLU A 155 -12.37 0.34 13.26
CA GLU A 155 -13.08 -0.38 12.22
C GLU A 155 -13.84 0.61 11.32
N HIS A 156 -13.75 0.41 10.02
CA HIS A 156 -14.43 1.19 9.00
C HIS A 156 -15.18 0.21 8.10
N GLU A 157 -16.50 0.39 7.96
CA GLU A 157 -17.37 -0.54 7.24
C GLU A 157 -16.85 -0.84 5.81
N ASN A 158 -16.54 0.20 5.05
CA ASN A 158 -16.05 0.06 3.68
C ASN A 158 -14.69 -0.66 3.61
N LEU A 159 -13.79 -0.42 4.57
CA LEU A 159 -12.49 -1.09 4.63
C LEU A 159 -12.64 -2.56 5.01
N THR A 160 -13.56 -2.89 5.93
CA THR A 160 -13.94 -4.27 6.23
C THR A 160 -14.49 -4.96 4.97
N LEU A 161 -15.45 -4.33 4.27
CA LEU A 161 -16.02 -4.82 3.01
C LEU A 161 -14.96 -5.03 1.91
N PHE A 162 -13.95 -4.16 1.86
CA PHE A 162 -12.83 -4.30 0.93
C PHE A 162 -12.06 -5.61 1.13
N PHE A 163 -11.86 -6.05 2.37
CA PHE A 163 -11.20 -7.31 2.69
C PHE A 163 -12.12 -8.53 2.56
N GLU A 164 -13.44 -8.37 2.66
CA GLU A 164 -14.37 -9.49 2.57
C GLU A 164 -14.22 -10.28 1.24
N PRO A 165 -14.34 -11.61 1.25
CA PRO A 165 -14.37 -12.41 0.03
C PRO A 165 -15.54 -11.97 -0.85
N GLN A 166 -15.25 -11.78 -2.12
CA GLN A 166 -16.24 -11.48 -3.13
C GLN A 166 -16.31 -12.66 -4.11
N PRO A 167 -17.51 -13.06 -4.55
CA PRO A 167 -17.66 -14.13 -5.52
C PRO A 167 -16.78 -13.87 -6.74
N MET A 168 -16.08 -14.92 -7.19
CA MET A 168 -15.18 -14.90 -8.35
C MET A 168 -13.92 -14.03 -8.20
N SER A 169 -13.76 -13.20 -7.17
CA SER A 169 -12.55 -12.41 -6.92
C SER A 169 -11.61 -13.09 -5.94
N PRO A 170 -10.28 -13.08 -6.21
CA PRO A 170 -9.29 -13.43 -5.21
C PRO A 170 -9.42 -12.55 -3.96
N LEU A 171 -8.89 -13.05 -2.85
CA LEU A 171 -8.74 -12.28 -1.61
C LEU A 171 -7.67 -11.20 -1.81
N VAL A 172 -7.87 -10.03 -1.18
CA VAL A 172 -6.89 -8.94 -1.22
C VAL A 172 -5.55 -9.40 -0.67
N PHE A 173 -5.55 -10.14 0.44
CA PHE A 173 -4.32 -10.64 1.05
C PHE A 173 -3.58 -11.63 0.13
N HIS A 174 -4.31 -12.46 -0.61
CA HIS A 174 -3.75 -13.35 -1.62
C HIS A 174 -3.06 -12.55 -2.75
N GLN A 175 -3.71 -11.49 -3.25
CA GLN A 175 -3.10 -10.63 -4.29
C GLN A 175 -1.80 -10.00 -3.81
N TYR A 176 -1.77 -9.45 -2.58
CA TYR A 176 -0.54 -8.90 -2.02
C TYR A 176 0.55 -9.95 -1.78
N THR A 177 0.17 -11.17 -1.43
CA THR A 177 1.11 -12.29 -1.34
C THR A 177 1.77 -12.56 -2.70
N GLN A 178 0.98 -12.58 -3.78
CA GLN A 178 1.53 -12.72 -5.13
C GLN A 178 2.41 -11.54 -5.53
N ILE A 179 2.02 -10.30 -5.21
CA ILE A 179 2.84 -9.10 -5.50
C ILE A 179 4.18 -9.19 -4.77
N ILE A 180 4.19 -9.47 -3.46
CA ILE A 180 5.40 -9.55 -2.63
C ILE A 180 6.35 -10.61 -3.16
N CYS A 181 5.82 -11.82 -3.45
CA CYS A 181 6.67 -12.93 -3.86
C CYS A 181 7.22 -12.83 -5.29
N ASN A 182 6.65 -11.97 -6.15
CA ASN A 182 6.98 -11.96 -7.58
C ASN A 182 7.43 -10.59 -8.12
N THR A 183 7.25 -9.48 -7.41
CA THR A 183 7.63 -8.16 -7.91
C THR A 183 9.14 -7.98 -7.94
N LEU A 184 9.63 -7.37 -9.02
CA LEU A 184 11.02 -6.89 -9.14
C LEU A 184 11.14 -5.38 -8.86
N HIS A 185 10.00 -4.70 -8.65
CA HIS A 185 9.97 -3.27 -8.39
C HIS A 185 10.16 -3.00 -6.90
N ALA A 186 11.35 -2.51 -6.51
CA ALA A 186 11.74 -2.37 -5.11
C ALA A 186 10.77 -1.52 -4.27
N GLU A 187 10.30 -0.38 -4.80
CA GLU A 187 9.38 0.48 -4.06
C GLU A 187 8.00 -0.17 -3.86
N LEU A 188 7.49 -0.88 -4.87
CA LEU A 188 6.25 -1.64 -4.77
C LEU A 188 6.40 -2.76 -3.74
N LEU A 189 7.53 -3.46 -3.73
CA LEU A 189 7.82 -4.49 -2.72
C LEU A 189 7.73 -3.91 -1.31
N LEU A 190 8.42 -2.79 -1.07
CA LEU A 190 8.43 -2.12 0.23
C LEU A 190 7.01 -1.73 0.67
N LYS A 191 6.25 -1.08 -0.22
CA LYS A 191 4.86 -0.67 0.07
C LYS A 191 3.90 -1.84 0.22
N ALA A 192 4.13 -2.94 -0.49
CA ALA A 192 3.35 -4.16 -0.36
C ALA A 192 3.60 -4.87 0.98
N LEU A 193 4.85 -4.93 1.45
CA LEU A 193 5.20 -5.49 2.77
C LEU A 193 4.57 -4.67 3.90
N GLU A 194 4.68 -3.34 3.80
CA GLU A 194 4.02 -2.37 4.66
C GLU A 194 2.50 -2.59 4.72
N PHE A 195 1.86 -2.73 3.55
CA PHE A 195 0.43 -3.00 3.45
C PHE A 195 0.07 -4.34 4.10
N ALA A 196 0.76 -5.42 3.75
CA ALA A 196 0.45 -6.76 4.25
C ALA A 196 0.54 -6.83 5.77
N THR A 197 1.55 -6.16 6.36
CA THR A 197 1.71 -6.07 7.81
C THR A 197 0.51 -5.36 8.45
N ARG A 198 0.12 -4.20 7.92
CA ARG A 198 -1.03 -3.44 8.43
C ARG A 198 -2.36 -4.17 8.22
N ALA A 199 -2.51 -4.86 7.09
CA ALA A 199 -3.68 -5.68 6.78
C ALA A 199 -3.82 -6.83 7.78
N VAL A 200 -2.72 -7.51 8.15
CA VAL A 200 -2.73 -8.55 9.20
C VAL A 200 -3.22 -7.98 10.53
N VAL A 201 -2.69 -6.83 10.95
CA VAL A 201 -3.10 -6.16 12.20
C VAL A 201 -4.59 -5.80 12.17
N TYR A 202 -5.04 -5.18 11.08
CA TYR A 202 -6.43 -4.73 10.90
C TYR A 202 -7.40 -5.91 10.87
N ILE A 203 -7.15 -6.92 10.02
CA ILE A 203 -7.97 -8.13 9.89
C ILE A 203 -8.01 -8.88 11.22
N ASN A 204 -6.89 -8.98 11.94
CA ASN A 204 -6.89 -9.60 13.24
C ASN A 204 -7.77 -8.83 14.23
N ALA A 205 -7.72 -7.50 14.25
CA ALA A 205 -8.53 -6.71 15.17
C ALA A 205 -10.04 -6.85 14.91
N ILE A 206 -10.49 -6.78 13.65
CA ILE A 206 -11.91 -6.92 13.31
C ILE A 206 -12.43 -8.35 13.57
N THR A 207 -11.58 -9.37 13.40
CA THR A 207 -11.97 -10.78 13.63
C THR A 207 -11.83 -11.22 15.09
N HIS A 208 -11.09 -10.49 15.93
CA HIS A 208 -10.87 -10.84 17.34
C HIS A 208 -11.98 -10.32 18.28
N SER A 209 -13.03 -9.67 17.76
CA SER A 209 -14.25 -9.41 18.53
C SER A 209 -14.84 -10.73 19.06
N LEU A 210 -15.38 -10.73 20.29
CA LEU A 210 -15.78 -11.93 21.05
C LEU A 210 -16.78 -12.87 20.33
N ILE A 211 -17.36 -12.44 19.21
CA ILE A 211 -18.39 -13.17 18.44
C ILE A 211 -17.80 -13.81 17.16
N GLN A 212 -16.65 -13.34 16.64
CA GLN A 212 -16.15 -13.68 15.29
C GLN A 212 -14.79 -14.39 15.21
N ARG A 213 -14.24 -14.87 16.35
CA ARG A 213 -12.92 -15.52 16.44
C ARG A 213 -12.69 -16.72 15.50
N GLN A 214 -13.70 -17.19 14.76
CA GLN A 214 -13.62 -18.32 13.82
C GLN A 214 -13.60 -17.91 12.34
N ASP A 215 -13.69 -16.61 11.99
CA ASP A 215 -13.84 -16.16 10.60
C ASP A 215 -12.56 -15.52 10.01
N ARG A 216 -11.41 -15.66 10.68
CA ARG A 216 -10.14 -15.08 10.18
C ARG A 216 -9.66 -15.75 8.89
N ASP A 217 -9.84 -17.06 8.79
CA ASP A 217 -9.43 -17.87 7.64
C ASP A 217 -10.23 -17.50 6.36
N LYS A 218 -11.34 -16.76 6.51
CA LYS A 218 -12.09 -16.15 5.40
C LYS A 218 -11.28 -15.05 4.71
N TYR A 219 -10.44 -14.32 5.43
CA TYR A 219 -9.70 -13.16 4.91
C TYR A 219 -8.26 -13.50 4.55
N ILE A 220 -7.63 -14.39 5.33
CA ILE A 220 -6.22 -14.78 5.18
C ILE A 220 -6.14 -16.29 5.16
N VAL A 221 -5.75 -16.86 4.01
CA VAL A 221 -5.63 -18.31 3.86
C VAL A 221 -4.24 -18.75 4.31
N LYS A 222 -4.17 -19.90 5.00
CA LYS A 222 -2.93 -20.47 5.51
C LYS A 222 -1.83 -20.66 4.46
N GLN A 223 -2.21 -20.96 3.22
CA GLN A 223 -1.25 -21.10 2.13
C GLN A 223 -0.48 -19.80 1.86
N ASP A 224 -1.16 -18.65 1.94
CA ASP A 224 -0.55 -17.35 1.71
C ASP A 224 0.42 -16.98 2.83
N THR A 225 0.06 -17.27 4.09
CA THR A 225 0.91 -16.97 5.25
C THR A 225 2.18 -17.83 5.26
N LEU A 226 2.08 -19.10 4.86
CA LEU A 226 3.24 -19.98 4.69
C LEU A 226 4.12 -19.55 3.50
N ALA A 227 3.52 -19.10 2.39
CA ALA A 227 4.28 -18.58 1.25
C ALA A 227 5.09 -17.34 1.65
N LEU A 228 4.48 -16.38 2.35
CA LEU A 228 5.16 -15.20 2.88
C LEU A 228 6.25 -15.56 3.91
N MET A 229 6.00 -16.56 4.75
CA MET A 229 6.98 -17.03 5.74
C MET A 229 8.23 -17.62 5.07
N ASN A 230 8.04 -18.49 4.08
CA ASN A 230 9.15 -19.09 3.34
C ASN A 230 9.90 -18.05 2.51
N TRP A 231 9.17 -17.24 1.74
CA TRP A 231 9.76 -16.17 0.94
C TRP A 231 10.54 -15.17 1.82
N GLY A 232 9.98 -14.78 2.97
CA GLY A 232 10.66 -13.87 3.90
C GLY A 232 11.92 -14.46 4.51
N ALA A 233 11.93 -15.75 4.86
CA ALA A 233 13.12 -16.42 5.40
C ALA A 233 14.24 -16.55 4.36
N GLU A 234 13.90 -16.87 3.11
CA GLU A 234 14.83 -16.87 1.98
C GLU A 234 15.36 -15.45 1.73
N ARG A 235 14.47 -14.46 1.74
CA ARG A 235 14.83 -13.06 1.51
C ARG A 235 15.81 -12.52 2.55
N LEU A 236 15.56 -12.78 3.84
CA LEU A 236 16.49 -12.37 4.90
C LEU A 236 17.85 -13.07 4.79
N ASP A 237 17.88 -14.31 4.28
CA ASP A 237 19.15 -15.00 4.02
C ASP A 237 19.93 -14.36 2.87
N GLU A 238 19.25 -13.94 1.80
CA GLU A 238 19.87 -13.21 0.68
C GLU A 238 20.43 -11.85 1.12
N GLU A 239 19.66 -11.11 1.92
CA GLU A 239 20.08 -9.82 2.50
C GLU A 239 21.30 -10.01 3.42
N GLY A 240 21.29 -11.02 4.30
CA GLY A 240 22.42 -11.34 5.18
C GLY A 240 23.68 -11.84 4.46
N ARG A 241 23.58 -12.21 3.17
CA ARG A 241 24.72 -12.54 2.30
C ARG A 241 25.22 -11.35 1.48
N GLY A 242 24.56 -10.19 1.58
CA GLY A 242 24.88 -9.00 0.78
C GLY A 242 24.52 -9.12 -0.71
N VAL A 243 23.69 -10.10 -1.08
CA VAL A 243 23.20 -10.29 -2.48
C VAL A 243 21.77 -9.79 -2.67
N GLY A 244 21.34 -8.89 -1.79
CA GLY A 244 20.02 -8.29 -1.75
C GLY A 244 19.69 -7.34 -2.92
N ILE A 245 18.50 -6.74 -2.86
CA ILE A 245 17.96 -5.83 -3.88
C ILE A 245 18.75 -4.53 -3.76
N GLY A 246 19.42 -4.15 -4.84
CA GLY A 246 20.18 -2.89 -4.91
C GLY A 246 21.70 -3.02 -4.75
N MET A 247 22.27 -4.24 -4.81
CA MET A 247 23.69 -4.53 -4.58
C MET A 247 24.15 -4.10 -3.17
N GLY A 248 23.91 -4.97 -2.19
CA GLY A 248 24.24 -4.74 -0.79
C GLY A 248 23.07 -5.09 0.12
N PHE A 249 23.25 -4.82 1.41
CA PHE A 249 22.24 -5.07 2.43
C PHE A 249 21.17 -3.97 2.43
N ASN A 250 19.93 -4.33 2.12
CA ASN A 250 18.79 -3.42 2.12
C ASN A 250 18.05 -3.46 3.47
N ARG A 251 18.47 -2.60 4.39
CA ARG A 251 17.91 -2.45 5.76
C ARG A 251 16.40 -2.28 5.77
N LEU A 252 15.86 -1.43 4.88
CA LEU A 252 14.42 -1.17 4.80
C LEU A 252 13.62 -2.40 4.39
N VAL A 253 14.11 -3.17 3.41
CA VAL A 253 13.47 -4.43 3.00
C VAL A 253 13.54 -5.44 4.15
N ALA A 254 14.72 -5.65 4.74
CA ALA A 254 14.90 -6.57 5.86
C ALA A 254 13.94 -6.26 7.03
N LYS A 255 13.90 -4.99 7.46
CA LYS A 255 13.01 -4.51 8.52
C LYS A 255 11.54 -4.80 8.21
N ASN A 256 11.07 -4.48 7.01
CA ASN A 256 9.67 -4.69 6.63
C ASN A 256 9.31 -6.18 6.48
N VAL A 257 10.23 -7.01 6.00
CA VAL A 257 10.07 -8.47 6.01
C VAL A 257 9.92 -8.95 7.46
N MET A 258 10.80 -8.53 8.37
CA MET A 258 10.75 -8.96 9.77
C MET A 258 9.49 -8.51 10.49
N HIS A 259 8.99 -7.29 10.23
CA HIS A 259 7.69 -6.84 10.76
C HIS A 259 6.53 -7.72 10.28
N LEU A 260 6.50 -8.07 8.99
CA LEU A 260 5.48 -8.95 8.45
C LEU A 260 5.55 -10.35 9.09
N LEU A 261 6.74 -10.95 9.15
CA LEU A 261 6.94 -12.26 9.79
C LEU A 261 6.55 -12.24 11.28
N TRP A 262 6.86 -11.15 11.97
CA TRP A 262 6.47 -10.94 13.35
C TRP A 262 4.96 -10.84 13.49
N ALA A 263 4.28 -10.08 12.64
CA ALA A 263 2.82 -9.99 12.67
C ALA A 263 2.16 -11.36 12.42
N LEU A 264 2.64 -12.11 11.42
CA LEU A 264 2.13 -13.46 11.11
C LEU A 264 2.27 -14.43 12.30
N THR A 265 3.38 -14.37 13.03
CA THR A 265 3.61 -15.23 14.20
C THR A 265 2.88 -14.72 15.45
N ALA A 266 2.92 -13.42 15.72
CA ALA A 266 2.32 -12.79 16.89
C ALA A 266 0.79 -12.98 16.95
N TYR A 267 0.12 -12.93 15.80
CA TYR A 267 -1.32 -13.16 15.69
C TYR A 267 -1.68 -14.64 15.47
N GLY A 268 -0.72 -15.56 15.52
CA GLY A 268 -0.98 -17.00 15.38
C GLY A 268 -1.55 -17.38 14.01
N LEU A 269 -1.12 -16.70 12.95
CA LEU A 269 -1.40 -17.07 11.56
C LEU A 269 -0.43 -18.12 11.03
N VAL A 270 0.75 -18.23 11.66
CA VAL A 270 1.74 -19.28 11.43
C VAL A 270 2.20 -19.79 12.79
N SER A 271 2.21 -21.11 12.98
CA SER A 271 2.75 -21.71 14.20
C SER A 271 4.28 -21.82 14.14
N PRO A 272 5.00 -21.82 15.28
CA PRO A 272 6.46 -21.99 15.29
C PRO A 272 6.94 -23.27 14.61
N SER A 273 6.17 -24.36 14.69
CA SER A 273 6.47 -25.63 14.01
C SER A 273 6.37 -25.56 12.48
N GLU A 274 5.67 -24.55 11.96
CA GLU A 274 5.44 -24.32 10.53
C GLU A 274 6.33 -23.20 9.98
N CYS A 275 7.12 -22.54 10.84
CA CYS A 275 8.06 -21.54 10.40
C CYS A 275 9.12 -22.16 9.50
N ALA A 276 9.55 -21.38 8.50
CA ALA A 276 10.52 -21.81 7.51
C ALA A 276 11.77 -22.38 8.20
N GLN A 277 12.17 -23.59 7.80
CA GLN A 277 13.41 -24.20 8.28
C GLN A 277 14.56 -23.25 7.95
N GLY A 278 15.23 -22.75 8.98
CA GLY A 278 16.36 -21.82 8.81
C GLY A 278 16.03 -20.34 9.03
N LEU A 279 14.79 -19.93 9.32
CA LEU A 279 14.49 -18.52 9.63
C LEU A 279 15.38 -17.96 10.76
N GLY A 280 15.58 -18.72 11.84
CA GLY A 280 16.51 -18.35 12.92
C GLY A 280 17.95 -18.18 12.43
N GLN A 281 18.39 -19.05 11.51
CA GLN A 281 19.72 -18.96 10.90
C GLN A 281 19.84 -17.74 9.99
N SER A 282 18.83 -17.44 9.17
CA SER A 282 18.76 -16.24 8.32
C SER A 282 18.86 -14.97 9.16
N MET A 283 18.09 -14.87 10.24
CA MET A 283 18.14 -13.73 11.15
C MET A 283 19.49 -13.60 11.85
N CYS A 284 20.09 -14.70 12.33
CA CYS A 284 21.42 -14.65 12.93
C CYS A 284 22.48 -14.14 11.95
N ARG A 285 22.47 -14.60 10.69
CA ARG A 285 23.40 -14.12 9.65
C ARG A 285 23.23 -12.63 9.39
N LEU A 286 21.99 -12.17 9.30
CA LEU A 286 21.66 -10.77 9.07
C LEU A 286 22.13 -9.87 10.22
N VAL A 287 21.93 -10.29 11.47
CA VAL A 287 22.45 -9.58 12.64
C VAL A 287 23.98 -9.55 12.67
N SER A 288 24.65 -10.66 12.30
CA SER A 288 26.11 -10.68 12.19
C SER A 288 26.62 -9.70 11.13
N TYR A 289 25.97 -9.65 9.96
CA TYR A 289 26.31 -8.71 8.89
C TYR A 289 26.25 -7.25 9.37
N ILE A 290 25.17 -6.89 10.07
CA ILE A 290 25.00 -5.54 10.65
C ILE A 290 26.10 -5.19 11.66
N GLN A 291 26.48 -6.14 12.51
CA GLN A 291 27.52 -5.92 13.53
C GLN A 291 28.91 -5.71 12.92
N GLU A 292 29.15 -6.17 11.69
CA GLU A 292 30.40 -5.99 10.95
C GLU A 292 30.49 -4.62 10.26
N GLU A 293 29.37 -3.98 9.90
CA GLU A 293 29.31 -2.69 9.18
C GLU A 293 29.05 -1.45 10.07
N ARG A 294 29.31 -1.57 11.38
CA ARG A 294 28.73 -0.78 12.50
C ARG A 294 28.90 0.75 12.56
N ASP A 295 29.29 1.45 11.50
CA ASP A 295 29.73 2.85 11.57
C ASP A 295 28.73 3.90 11.01
N GLU A 296 27.60 3.52 10.39
CA GLU A 296 26.75 4.50 9.66
C GLU A 296 25.22 4.42 9.91
N TYR A 297 24.65 3.35 10.52
CA TYR A 297 23.19 3.11 10.56
C TYR A 297 22.62 2.66 11.93
N GLU A 298 23.10 3.22 13.05
CA GLU A 298 22.77 2.76 14.42
C GLU A 298 21.27 2.55 14.71
N ASP A 299 20.39 3.50 14.37
CA ASP A 299 18.95 3.42 14.68
C ASP A 299 18.22 2.28 13.93
N GLU A 300 18.52 2.09 12.63
CA GLU A 300 17.89 1.03 11.83
C GLU A 300 18.40 -0.35 12.23
N ASP A 301 19.68 -0.42 12.58
CA ASP A 301 20.36 -1.63 13.00
C ASP A 301 19.84 -2.12 14.37
N ASP A 302 19.52 -1.20 15.29
CA ASP A 302 18.90 -1.52 16.58
C ASP A 302 17.47 -2.06 16.41
N ASP A 303 16.65 -1.45 15.55
CA ASP A 303 15.30 -1.94 15.25
C ASP A 303 15.32 -3.38 14.70
N ILE A 304 16.24 -3.65 13.77
CA ILE A 304 16.40 -4.98 13.18
C ILE A 304 16.85 -6.00 14.23
N GLN A 305 17.80 -5.64 15.10
CA GLN A 305 18.24 -6.51 16.21
C GLN A 305 17.08 -6.81 17.17
N ASN A 306 16.33 -5.79 17.58
CA ASN A 306 15.16 -5.95 18.46
C ASN A 306 14.10 -6.87 17.84
N LEU A 307 13.82 -6.73 16.54
CA LEU A 307 12.90 -7.61 15.82
C LEU A 307 13.42 -9.05 15.75
N ALA A 308 14.71 -9.26 15.52
CA ALA A 308 15.32 -10.58 15.48
C ALA A 308 15.19 -11.29 16.84
N GLU A 309 15.44 -10.57 17.94
CA GLU A 309 15.28 -11.09 19.30
C GLU A 309 13.81 -11.43 19.61
N ALA A 310 12.88 -10.54 19.25
CA ALA A 310 11.45 -10.77 19.46
C ALA A 310 10.94 -11.99 18.67
N LEU A 311 11.37 -12.14 17.42
CA LEU A 311 11.05 -13.29 16.57
C LEU A 311 11.64 -14.57 17.14
N ASN A 312 12.93 -14.59 17.50
CA ASN A 312 13.57 -15.77 18.09
C ASN A 312 12.91 -16.19 19.41
N THR A 313 12.51 -15.24 20.24
CA THR A 313 11.76 -15.50 21.47
C THR A 313 10.41 -16.15 21.14
N LYS A 314 9.67 -15.62 20.17
CA LYS A 314 8.39 -16.22 19.75
C LYS A 314 8.55 -17.61 19.16
N LEU A 315 9.60 -17.84 18.39
CA LEU A 315 9.89 -19.15 17.77
C LEU A 315 10.34 -20.20 18.81
N SER A 316 10.97 -19.78 19.90
CA SER A 316 11.46 -20.68 20.96
C SER A 316 10.44 -20.98 22.05
N MET A 317 9.34 -20.22 22.12
CA MET A 317 8.25 -20.46 23.09
C MET A 317 7.31 -21.62 22.70
N SER A 318 7.71 -22.49 21.76
CA SER A 318 6.99 -23.68 21.31
C SER A 318 7.43 -24.95 22.00
#